data_AF-A0A1Q6XXG1-F1
#
_entry.id   AF-A0A1Q6XXG1-F1
#
_cell.length_a   1.000
_cell.length_b   1.000
_cell.length_c   1.000
_cell.angle_alpha   90.00
_cell.angle_beta   90.00
_cell.angle_gamma   90.00
#
_symmetry.space_group_name_H-M   'P 1'
#
loop_
_entity.id
_entity.type
_entity.pdbx_description
1 polymer ?
#
loop_
_entity_poly.entity_id
_entity_poly.type
_entity_poly.pdbx_seq_one_letter_code
_entity_poly.pdbx_strand_id
1 'polypeptide(L)' 'MKKNEPPSVWGSLALLGQLGLVIVIPLVLGFFVGNYLDGLTNTKNVYLYLGLLLGLIVGIFGAYRLFTPYFKK' A
#
# COMPACT_ATOMS: atom_id res chain seq x y z
N MET A 1 29.02 0.92 16.40
CA MET A 1 28.43 -0.12 15.54
C MET A 1 27.85 -1.21 16.44
N LYS A 2 26.54 -1.23 16.68
CA LYS A 2 25.92 -2.29 17.50
C LYS A 2 25.51 -3.43 16.58
N LYS A 3 26.20 -4.54 16.76
CA LYS A 3 26.22 -5.76 15.93
C LYS A 3 25.25 -6.77 16.53
N ASN A 4 24.31 -7.27 15.73
CA ASN A 4 23.60 -8.54 15.90
C ASN A 4 22.69 -8.71 17.14
N GLU A 5 21.78 -7.77 17.41
CA GLU A 5 20.57 -8.10 18.18
C GLU A 5 19.53 -8.61 17.17
N PRO A 6 18.90 -9.79 17.35
CA PRO A 6 17.80 -10.20 16.48
C PRO A 6 16.77 -9.08 16.46
N PRO A 7 16.19 -8.74 15.29
CA PRO A 7 15.23 -7.65 15.22
C PRO A 7 14.16 -7.90 16.28
N SER A 8 13.98 -6.92 17.18
CA SER A 8 12.95 -6.99 18.21
C SER A 8 11.65 -7.40 17.55
N VAL A 9 10.95 -8.41 18.09
CA VAL A 9 9.67 -8.90 17.53
C VAL A 9 8.72 -7.73 17.30
N TRP A 10 8.74 -6.74 18.20
CA TRP A 10 8.00 -5.48 18.08
C TRP A 10 8.44 -4.62 16.90
N GLY A 11 9.73 -4.55 16.61
CA GLY A 11 10.28 -3.83 15.45
C GLY A 11 9.89 -4.49 14.12
N SER A 12 9.93 -5.81 14.05
CA SER A 12 9.49 -6.58 12.87
C SER A 12 7.98 -6.43 12.64
N LEU A 13 7.17 -6.47 13.70
CA LEU A 13 5.74 -6.21 13.63
C LEU A 13 5.42 -4.78 13.19
N ALA A 14 6.14 -3.78 13.71
CA ALA A 14 5.98 -2.40 13.30
C ALA A 14 6.31 -2.19 11.81
N LEU A 15 7.39 -2.79 11.32
CA LEU A 15 7.77 -2.76 9.89
C LEU A 15 6.72 -3.41 9.00
N LEU A 16 6.22 -4.59 9.40
CA LEU A 16 5.12 -5.27 8.68
C LEU A 16 3.84 -4.44 8.69
N GLY A 17 3.48 -3.86 9.83
CA GLY A 17 2.32 -2.98 9.95
C GLY A 17 2.45 -1.74 9.06
N GLN A 18 3.63 -1.11 9.03
CA GLN A 18 3.89 0.03 8.18
C GLN A 18 3.80 -0.32 6.68
N LEU A 19 4.38 -1.46 6.28
CA LEU A 19 4.26 -1.96 4.91
C LEU A 19 2.79 -2.22 4.54
N GLY A 20 2.04 -2.87 5.44
CA GLY A 20 0.62 -3.13 5.26
C GLY A 20 -0.17 -1.84 5.07
N LEU A 21 0.04 -0.83 5.93
CA LEU A 21 -0.64 0.47 5.84
C LEU A 21 -0.30 1.22 4.55
N VAL A 22 0.95 1.18 4.10
CA VAL A 22 1.37 1.81 2.84
C VAL A 22 0.63 1.25 1.63
N ILE A 23 0.22 -0.02 1.68
CA ILE A 23 -0.54 -0.66 0.59
C ILE A 23 -2.06 -0.52 0.79
N VAL A 24 -2.54 -0.72 2.01
CA VAL A 24 -3.98 -0.71 2.33
C VAL A 24 -4.59 0.67 2.15
N ILE A 25 -3.90 1.74 2.56
CA ILE A 25 -4.41 3.11 2.45
C ILE A 25 -4.76 3.48 0.99
N PRO A 26 -3.84 3.37 0.01
CA PRO A 26 -4.16 3.69 -1.38
C PRO A 26 -5.17 2.71 -2.02
N LEU A 27 -5.20 1.44 -1.60
CA LEU A 27 -6.24 0.49 -2.03
C LEU A 27 -7.64 0.92 -1.58
N VAL A 28 -7.80 1.25 -0.29
CA VAL A 28 -9.09 1.69 0.26
C VAL A 28 -9.53 3.01 -0.37
N LEU A 29 -8.61 3.96 -0.54
CA LEU A 29 -8.89 5.20 -1.25
C LEU A 29 -9.30 4.95 -2.70
N GLY A 30 -8.58 4.09 -3.42
CA GLY A 30 -8.90 3.71 -4.79
C GLY A 30 -10.26 3.02 -4.91
N PHE A 31 -10.61 2.17 -3.96
CA PHE A 31 -11.92 1.53 -3.88
C PHE A 31 -13.04 2.57 -3.66
N PHE A 32 -12.90 3.48 -2.70
CA PHE A 32 -13.92 4.50 -2.43
C PHE A 32 -14.11 5.44 -3.61
N VAL A 33 -13.01 5.93 -4.20
CA VAL A 33 -13.05 6.79 -5.38
C VAL A 33 -13.64 6.05 -6.58
N GLY A 34 -13.20 4.81 -6.83
CA GLY A 34 -13.68 3.98 -7.93
C GLY A 34 -15.16 3.67 -7.81
N ASN A 35 -15.65 3.33 -6.60
CA ASN A 35 -17.06 3.07 -6.33
C ASN A 35 -17.92 4.34 -6.49
N TYR A 36 -17.43 5.49 -6.01
CA TYR A 36 -18.13 6.77 -6.18
C TYR A 36 -18.28 7.16 -7.66
N LEU A 37 -17.21 6.98 -8.46
CA LEU A 37 -17.24 7.24 -9.91
C LEU A 37 -18.13 6.25 -10.67
N ASP A 38 -18.16 5.00 -10.23
CA ASP A 38 -19.00 3.97 -10.84
C ASP A 38 -20.50 4.26 -10.62
N GLY A 39 -20.87 4.71 -9.42
CA GLY A 39 -22.23 5.16 -9.10
C GLY A 39 -22.71 6.35 -9.94
N LEU A 40 -21.79 7.24 -10.36
CA LEU A 40 -22.10 8.37 -11.24
C LEU A 40 -22.31 7.96 -12.71
N THR A 41 -21.64 6.89 -13.15
CA THR A 41 -21.54 6.53 -14.58
C THR A 41 -22.34 5.30 -14.96
N ASN A 42 -22.93 4.57 -13.99
CA ASN A 42 -23.66 3.31 -14.22
C ASN A 42 -22.85 2.27 -15.02
N THR A 43 -21.53 2.38 -15.05
CA THR A 43 -20.67 1.31 -15.51
C THR A 43 -20.77 0.16 -14.52
N LYS A 44 -20.70 -1.08 -15.00
CA LYS A 44 -20.84 -2.27 -14.15
C LYS A 44 -19.57 -2.53 -13.32
N ASN A 45 -19.25 -1.69 -12.33
CA ASN A 45 -18.08 -1.77 -11.45
C ASN A 45 -16.72 -1.56 -12.14
N VAL A 46 -16.69 -0.98 -13.35
CA VAL A 46 -15.44 -0.83 -14.11
C VAL A 46 -14.49 0.15 -13.42
N TYR A 47 -15.02 1.27 -12.92
CA TYR A 47 -14.19 2.27 -12.23
C TYR A 47 -13.72 1.77 -10.86
N LEU A 48 -14.46 0.87 -10.22
CA LEU A 48 -14.04 0.22 -8.99
C LEU A 48 -12.80 -0.67 -9.24
N TYR A 49 -12.81 -1.50 -10.29
CA TYR A 49 -11.64 -2.32 -10.63
C TYR A 49 -10.44 -1.47 -11.04
N LEU A 50 -10.65 -0.39 -11.80
CA LEU A 50 -9.60 0.57 -12.15
C LEU A 50 -9.04 1.28 -10.92
N GLY A 51 -9.90 1.74 -10.00
CA GLY A 51 -9.49 2.40 -8.76
C GLY A 51 -8.68 1.47 -7.86
N LEU A 52 -9.08 0.19 -7.76
CA LEU A 52 -8.31 -0.85 -7.06
C LEU A 52 -6.95 -1.12 -7.73
N LEU A 53 -6.91 -1.25 -9.06
CA LEU A 53 -5.65 -1.44 -9.80
C LEU A 53 -4.70 -0.26 -9.60
N LEU A 54 -5.20 0.97 -9.70
CA LEU A 54 -4.41 2.18 -9.46
C LEU A 54 -3.94 2.25 -8.00
N GLY A 55 -4.82 1.98 -7.04
CA GLY A 55 -4.50 1.91 -5.62
C GLY A 55 -3.41 0.87 -5.32
N LEU A 56 -3.48 -0.29 -5.98
CA LEU A 56 -2.48 -1.35 -5.86
C LEU A 56 -1.12 -0.90 -6.43
N ILE A 57 -1.09 -0.33 -7.63
CA ILE A 57 0.15 0.16 -8.27
C ILE A 57 0.80 1.23 -7.38
N VAL A 58 0.02 2.18 -6.88
CA VAL A 58 0.50 3.23 -5.98
C VAL A 58 0.99 2.65 -4.66
N GLY A 59 0.27 1.68 -4.09
CA GLY A 59 0.67 0.99 -2.86
C GLY A 59 1.98 0.23 -3.00
N ILE A 60 2.14 -0.54 -4.09
CA ILE A 60 3.39 -1.26 -4.40
C ILE A 60 4.53 -0.27 -4.65
N PHE A 61 4.29 0.81 -5.38
CA PHE A 61 5.31 1.84 -5.61
C PHE A 61 5.73 2.55 -4.31
N GLY A 62 4.76 2.85 -3.44
CA GLY A 62 5.00 3.41 -2.11
C GLY A 62 5.81 2.46 -1.24
N ALA A 63 5.48 1.17 -1.24
CA ALA A 63 6.24 0.14 -0.55
C ALA A 63 7.67 0.05 -1.11
N TYR A 64 7.83 0.00 -2.42
CA TYR A 64 9.15 -0.05 -3.05
C TYR A 64 9.99 1.17 -2.67
N ARG A 65 9.41 2.37 -2.70
CA ARG A 65 10.07 3.63 -2.28
C ARG A 65 10.46 3.64 -0.81
N LEU A 66 9.65 3.03 0.06
CA LEU A 66 9.96 2.92 1.49
C LEU A 66 11.15 1.98 1.73
N PHE A 67 11.26 0.91 0.94
CA PHE A 67 12.32 -0.10 1.08
C PHE A 67 13.60 0.22 0.28
N THR A 68 13.55 1.06 -0.75
CA THR A 68 14.75 1.42 -1.54
C THR A 68 15.92 1.95 -0.68
N PRO A 69 15.69 2.81 0.34
CA PRO A 69 16.73 3.28 1.25
C PRO A 69 17.35 2.17 2.11
N TYR A 70 16.60 1.09 2.38
CA TYR A 70 17.08 -0.04 3.18
C TYR A 70 18.05 -0.94 2.40
N PHE A 71 17.86 -1.06 1.08
CA PHE A 71 18.73 -1.86 0.20
C PHE A 71 19.97 -1.11 -0.30
N LYS A 72 19.99 0.23 -0.22
CA LYS A 72 21.13 1.04 -0.70
C LYS A 72 22.25 1.19 0.34
N LYS A 73 22.35 0.27 1.30
CA LYS A 73 23.32 0.32 2.39
C LYS A 73 24.40 -0.74 2.24
#